data_AF-F0YBN7-F1
#
_entry.id   AF-F0YBN7-F1
#
_cell.length_a   1.000
_cell.length_b   1.000
_cell.length_c   1.000
_cell.angle_alpha   90.00
_cell.angle_beta   90.00
_cell.angle_gamma   90.00
#
_symmetry.space_group_name_H-M   'P 1'
#
loop_
_entity.id
_entity.type
_entity.pdbx_description
1 polymer ?
#
loop_
_entity_poly.entity_id
_entity_poly.type
_entity_poly.pdbx_seq_one_letter_code
_entity_poly.pdbx_strand_id
1 'polypeptide(L)'
;MPLPPTPLPAFRKTIGQVLRTGLNSSFEATAPPAAARAVRLDCRGGFDAPTAGLAPGAVQANLVVVPRAAAFDFARFCLLNPRPCPLLAVSDDGFALGGDLRTDLPRYLVWRDGAVAEERSDVADLWTDDMVGFLLGCSFSWEGRLEAAGLTPRHVEQQRNVPMYRTAVPNARAGPFGGSLVVSMRPYAERDVAAVAAATAPFPAAHGAPVHWGDPADIGVGDLGAPDFGDAVEVRPGDVPVFWACGVTPQTALAAAGLPLAVTHAPGHMFVCDLRDDDLRV
;
A
#
# COMPACT_ATOMS: atom_id res chain seq x y z
N MET A 1 30.66 -0.62 8.92
CA MET A 1 30.76 -0.04 7.56
C MET A 1 29.68 1.04 7.47
N PRO A 2 29.97 2.25 7.01
CA PRO A 2 28.96 3.31 6.91
C PRO A 2 27.80 2.85 6.02
N LEU A 3 26.58 3.30 6.31
CA LEU A 3 25.43 2.99 5.46
C LEU A 3 25.66 3.43 4.00
N PRO A 4 25.20 2.64 3.02
CA PRO A 4 25.18 3.09 1.64
C PRO A 4 24.31 4.34 1.50
N PRO A 5 24.55 5.18 0.47
CA PRO A 5 23.73 6.36 0.23
C PRO A 5 22.27 5.97 0.04
N THR A 6 21.36 6.85 0.49
CA THR A 6 19.92 6.65 0.32
C THR A 6 19.56 6.38 -1.15
N PRO A 7 18.61 5.47 -1.44
CA PRO A 7 18.26 5.08 -2.80
C PRO A 7 17.38 6.13 -3.50
N LEU A 8 16.98 7.21 -2.81
CA LEU A 8 16.10 8.24 -3.32
C LEU A 8 16.55 8.88 -4.65
N PRO A 9 17.84 9.19 -4.91
CA PRO A 9 18.27 9.71 -6.20
C PRO A 9 18.06 8.71 -7.35
N ALA A 10 18.25 7.41 -7.08
CA ALA A 10 17.95 6.36 -8.05
C ALA A 10 16.43 6.21 -8.24
N PHE A 11 15.66 6.31 -7.17
CA PHE A 11 14.20 6.29 -7.21
C PHE A 11 13.62 7.45 -8.05
N ARG A 12 14.08 8.69 -7.84
CA ARG A 12 13.71 9.87 -8.66
C ARG A 12 14.07 9.69 -10.14
N LYS A 13 15.25 9.14 -10.45
CA LYS A 13 15.64 8.82 -11.85
C LYS A 13 14.74 7.75 -12.48
N THR A 14 14.26 6.79 -11.69
CA THR A 14 13.41 5.70 -12.16
C THR A 14 12.00 6.17 -12.51
N ILE A 15 11.45 7.15 -11.79
CA ILE A 15 10.11 7.74 -12.05
C ILE A 15 10.03 8.44 -13.43
N GLY A 16 11.15 8.94 -13.97
CA GLY A 16 11.16 9.74 -15.21
C GLY A 16 11.68 9.06 -16.49
N GLN A 17 12.36 7.91 -16.41
CA GLN A 17 13.12 7.38 -17.57
C GLN A 17 13.01 5.88 -17.85
N VAL A 18 12.27 5.10 -17.05
CA VAL A 18 12.16 3.65 -17.28
C VAL A 18 10.76 3.28 -17.76
N LEU A 19 10.62 2.98 -19.05
CA LEU A 19 9.44 2.30 -19.59
C LEU A 19 9.41 0.88 -19.01
N ARG A 20 8.51 0.64 -18.06
CA ARG A 20 8.21 -0.72 -17.56
C ARG A 20 6.99 -1.23 -18.30
N THR A 21 7.17 -2.24 -19.16
CA THR A 21 6.12 -2.84 -19.96
C THR A 21 5.60 -4.10 -19.28
N GLY A 22 4.30 -4.14 -18.97
CA GLY A 22 3.60 -5.32 -18.42
C GLY A 22 3.39 -5.28 -16.90
N LEU A 23 2.47 -6.13 -16.42
CA LEU A 23 2.39 -6.51 -15.01
C LEU A 23 3.81 -6.89 -14.57
N ASN A 24 4.41 -6.12 -13.67
CA ASN A 24 5.84 -6.21 -13.37
C ASN A 24 6.23 -7.49 -12.61
N SER A 25 5.25 -8.34 -12.30
CA SER A 25 5.45 -9.56 -11.56
C SER A 25 4.45 -10.62 -12.02
N SER A 26 4.97 -11.82 -12.29
CA SER A 26 4.19 -13.04 -12.46
C SER A 26 4.39 -13.91 -11.22
N PHE A 27 3.30 -14.42 -10.65
CA PHE A 27 3.33 -15.22 -9.43
C PHE A 27 2.76 -16.61 -9.69
N GLU A 28 3.37 -17.64 -9.12
CA GLU A 28 2.76 -18.98 -9.11
C GLU A 28 1.67 -19.00 -8.04
N ALA A 29 0.40 -19.08 -8.48
CA ALA A 29 -0.71 -19.21 -7.57
C ALA A 29 -0.65 -20.58 -6.88
N THR A 30 -0.42 -20.58 -5.57
CA THR A 30 -0.55 -21.78 -4.74
C THR A 30 -1.99 -21.89 -4.20
N ALA A 31 -2.32 -23.00 -3.53
CA ALA A 31 -3.67 -23.18 -2.99
C ALA A 31 -4.02 -22.04 -1.99
N PRO A 32 -5.22 -21.44 -2.09
CA PRO A 32 -5.58 -20.29 -1.28
C PRO A 32 -5.63 -20.62 0.22
N PRO A 33 -5.18 -19.70 1.09
CA PRO A 33 -5.30 -19.88 2.54
C PRO A 33 -6.77 -20.03 2.94
N ALA A 34 -7.13 -21.15 3.59
CA ALA A 34 -8.51 -21.40 4.01
C ALA A 34 -9.09 -20.27 4.89
N ALA A 35 -8.24 -19.62 5.68
CA ALA A 35 -8.60 -18.47 6.51
C ALA A 35 -9.01 -17.23 5.70
N ALA A 36 -8.45 -17.01 4.51
CA ALA A 36 -8.75 -15.82 3.70
C ALA A 36 -10.24 -15.76 3.31
N ARG A 37 -10.78 -16.90 2.85
CA ARG A 37 -12.21 -17.02 2.53
C ARG A 37 -13.10 -16.81 3.76
N ALA A 38 -12.71 -17.31 4.93
CA ALA A 38 -13.47 -17.12 6.16
C ALA A 38 -13.58 -15.64 6.52
N VAL A 39 -12.46 -14.91 6.51
CA VAL A 39 -12.44 -13.46 6.78
C VAL A 39 -13.33 -12.68 5.82
N ARG A 40 -13.30 -13.00 4.52
CA ARG A 40 -14.19 -12.35 3.53
C ARG A 40 -15.67 -12.61 3.81
N LEU A 41 -16.02 -13.82 4.23
CA LEU A 41 -17.40 -14.15 4.62
C LEU A 41 -17.83 -13.43 5.90
N ASP A 42 -16.92 -13.27 6.87
CA ASP A 42 -17.17 -12.50 8.09
C ASP A 42 -17.38 -11.01 7.77
N CYS A 43 -16.57 -10.42 6.88
CA CYS A 43 -16.74 -9.05 6.40
C CYS A 43 -18.12 -8.85 5.75
N ARG A 44 -18.51 -9.77 4.86
CA ARG A 44 -19.85 -9.78 4.26
C ARG A 44 -20.97 -9.93 5.29
N GLY A 45 -20.68 -10.60 6.42
CA GLY A 45 -21.57 -10.74 7.57
C GLY A 45 -21.60 -9.52 8.51
N GLY A 46 -20.86 -8.45 8.22
CA GLY A 46 -20.83 -7.23 9.02
C GLY A 46 -19.66 -7.15 10.01
N PHE A 47 -18.59 -7.93 9.82
CA PHE A 47 -17.36 -7.75 10.59
C PHE A 47 -16.80 -6.33 10.39
N ASP A 48 -16.50 -5.67 11.51
CA ASP A 48 -16.14 -4.25 11.55
C ASP A 48 -14.95 -4.01 12.50
N ALA A 49 -13.80 -4.54 12.10
CA ALA A 49 -12.53 -4.34 12.79
C ALA A 49 -11.36 -4.42 11.78
N PRO A 50 -10.14 -4.01 12.18
CA PRO A 50 -8.97 -4.11 11.32
C PRO A 50 -8.69 -5.54 10.86
N THR A 51 -8.20 -5.70 9.64
CA THR A 51 -7.92 -7.03 9.04
C THR A 51 -6.53 -7.57 9.34
N ALA A 52 -5.68 -6.77 9.99
CA ALA A 52 -4.34 -7.18 10.38
C ALA A 52 -4.39 -8.46 11.26
N GLY A 53 -3.62 -9.47 10.86
CA GLY A 53 -3.51 -10.73 11.61
C GLY A 53 -4.67 -11.73 11.47
N LEU A 54 -5.78 -11.40 10.79
CA LEU A 54 -6.94 -12.30 10.69
C LEU A 54 -6.70 -13.54 9.82
N ALA A 55 -5.84 -13.44 8.81
CA ALA A 55 -5.46 -14.55 7.94
C ALA A 55 -3.93 -14.55 7.72
N PRO A 56 -3.15 -15.08 8.68
CA PRO A 56 -1.69 -15.11 8.56
C PRO A 56 -1.23 -15.82 7.28
N GLY A 57 -0.32 -15.18 6.54
CA GLY A 57 0.23 -15.69 5.28
C GLY A 57 -0.63 -15.43 4.05
N ALA A 58 -1.83 -14.87 4.20
CA ALA A 58 -2.65 -14.39 3.09
C ALA A 58 -2.32 -12.92 2.79
N VAL A 59 -2.21 -12.59 1.50
CA VAL A 59 -1.98 -11.22 1.05
C VAL A 59 -3.20 -10.37 1.38
N GLN A 60 -2.94 -9.21 1.97
CA GLN A 60 -3.93 -8.16 2.15
C GLN A 60 -3.70 -7.06 1.12
N ALA A 61 -4.73 -6.76 0.34
CA ALA A 61 -4.66 -5.81 -0.76
C ALA A 61 -5.43 -4.52 -0.42
N ASN A 62 -4.83 -3.40 -0.83
CA ASN A 62 -5.49 -2.10 -0.86
C ASN A 62 -6.47 -2.07 -2.04
N LEU A 63 -7.70 -1.61 -1.81
CA LEU A 63 -8.69 -1.40 -2.86
C LEU A 63 -8.73 0.06 -3.32
N VAL A 64 -8.80 0.26 -4.65
CA VAL A 64 -9.20 1.51 -5.31
C VAL A 64 -10.22 1.18 -6.41
N VAL A 65 -11.34 1.89 -6.45
CA VAL A 65 -12.37 1.76 -7.48
C VAL A 65 -12.60 3.12 -8.11
N VAL A 66 -12.56 3.19 -9.43
CA VAL A 66 -12.76 4.42 -10.20
C VAL A 66 -13.72 4.18 -11.37
N PRO A 67 -14.35 5.23 -11.91
CA PRO A 67 -15.13 5.13 -13.14
C PRO A 67 -14.28 4.61 -14.30
N ARG A 68 -14.88 3.83 -15.19
CA ARG A 68 -14.26 3.21 -16.37
C ARG A 68 -13.54 4.22 -17.25
N ALA A 69 -14.09 5.43 -17.37
CA ALA A 69 -13.48 6.54 -18.10
C ALA A 69 -12.12 6.98 -17.53
N ALA A 70 -11.89 6.80 -16.22
CA ALA A 70 -10.62 7.12 -15.56
C ALA A 70 -9.72 5.88 -15.36
N ALA A 71 -10.27 4.66 -15.50
CA ALA A 71 -9.57 3.41 -15.21
C ALA A 71 -8.28 3.22 -16.03
N PHE A 72 -8.27 3.61 -17.31
CA PHE A 72 -7.07 3.51 -18.14
C PHE A 72 -5.93 4.39 -17.62
N ASP A 73 -6.21 5.64 -17.25
CA ASP A 73 -5.21 6.54 -16.70
C ASP A 73 -4.76 6.11 -15.30
N PHE A 74 -5.66 5.52 -14.50
CA PHE A 74 -5.27 4.96 -13.20
C PHE A 74 -4.34 3.75 -13.36
N ALA A 75 -4.63 2.84 -14.30
CA ALA A 75 -3.75 1.71 -14.60
C ALA A 75 -2.35 2.21 -15.03
N ARG A 76 -2.30 3.23 -15.90
CA ARG A 76 -1.04 3.88 -16.30
C ARG A 76 -0.33 4.53 -15.11
N PHE A 77 -1.08 5.18 -14.21
CA PHE A 77 -0.53 5.75 -12.98
C PHE A 77 0.14 4.67 -12.13
N CYS A 78 -0.49 3.51 -11.94
CA CYS A 78 0.13 2.39 -11.22
C CYS A 78 1.41 1.88 -11.90
N LEU A 79 1.41 1.76 -13.23
CA LEU A 79 2.58 1.31 -13.99
C LEU A 79 3.76 2.30 -13.90
N LEU A 80 3.49 3.60 -13.88
CA LEU A 80 4.50 4.65 -13.73
C LEU A 80 4.99 4.78 -12.27
N ASN A 81 4.18 4.35 -11.30
CA ASN A 81 4.48 4.42 -9.88
C ASN A 81 4.39 3.03 -9.19
N PRO A 82 5.16 2.03 -9.64
CA PRO A 82 4.91 0.62 -9.28
C PRO A 82 5.28 0.28 -7.84
N ARG A 83 6.17 1.06 -7.20
CA ARG A 83 6.49 0.85 -5.77
C ARG A 83 5.34 1.29 -4.85
N PRO A 84 4.81 2.52 -4.96
CA PRO A 84 3.65 2.92 -4.15
C PRO A 84 2.32 2.32 -4.63
N CYS A 85 2.22 1.90 -5.89
CA CYS A 85 1.00 1.33 -6.47
C CYS A 85 1.27 -0.04 -7.12
N PRO A 86 1.68 -1.07 -6.35
CA PRO A 86 1.96 -2.39 -6.89
C PRO A 86 0.66 -3.08 -7.30
N LEU A 87 0.33 -3.06 -8.58
CA LEU A 87 -0.91 -3.62 -9.10
C LEU A 87 -0.91 -5.16 -9.02
N LEU A 88 -1.90 -5.73 -8.31
CA LEU A 88 -2.11 -7.18 -8.20
C LEU A 88 -3.20 -7.68 -9.14
N ALA A 89 -4.34 -6.98 -9.21
CA ALA A 89 -5.48 -7.36 -10.04
C ALA A 89 -6.32 -6.14 -10.44
N VAL A 90 -7.05 -6.30 -11.54
CA VAL A 90 -8.06 -5.36 -12.04
C VAL A 90 -9.35 -6.14 -12.26
N SER A 91 -10.49 -5.58 -11.85
CA SER A 91 -11.82 -6.17 -12.04
C SER A 91 -12.80 -5.11 -12.49
N ASP A 92 -13.61 -5.44 -13.49
CA ASP A 92 -14.71 -4.60 -13.98
C ASP A 92 -16.10 -5.14 -13.64
N ASP A 93 -16.18 -6.30 -12.97
CA ASP A 93 -17.40 -6.95 -12.49
C ASP A 93 -17.54 -6.95 -10.96
N GLY A 94 -16.53 -6.45 -10.24
CA GLY A 94 -16.47 -6.43 -8.78
C GLY A 94 -15.88 -7.70 -8.17
N PHE A 95 -15.50 -8.72 -8.94
CA PHE A 95 -14.90 -9.94 -8.43
C PHE A 95 -13.41 -10.03 -8.79
N ALA A 96 -12.56 -10.22 -7.79
CA ALA A 96 -11.12 -10.46 -7.99
C ALA A 96 -10.52 -11.27 -6.86
N LEU A 97 -9.49 -12.07 -7.17
CA LEU A 97 -8.68 -12.82 -6.21
C LEU A 97 -9.51 -13.57 -5.14
N GLY A 98 -10.62 -14.17 -5.57
CA GLY A 98 -11.46 -15.06 -4.75
C GLY A 98 -12.57 -14.39 -3.93
N GLY A 99 -12.83 -13.09 -4.10
CA GLY A 99 -13.86 -12.38 -3.34
C GLY A 99 -14.62 -11.32 -4.14
N ASP A 100 -15.67 -10.81 -3.51
CA ASP A 100 -16.50 -9.71 -3.98
C ASP A 100 -16.03 -8.39 -3.36
N LEU A 101 -15.45 -7.52 -4.18
CA LEU A 101 -14.85 -6.25 -3.77
C LEU A 101 -15.87 -5.23 -3.25
N ARG A 102 -17.16 -5.51 -3.38
CA ARG A 102 -18.24 -4.62 -2.92
C ARG A 102 -18.63 -4.86 -1.47
N THR A 103 -18.35 -6.06 -0.93
CA THR A 103 -18.83 -6.49 0.40
C THR A 103 -17.77 -7.16 1.26
N ASP A 104 -16.67 -7.66 0.67
CA ASP A 104 -15.73 -8.54 1.38
C ASP A 104 -14.57 -7.77 2.07
N LEU A 105 -14.77 -6.47 2.32
CA LEU A 105 -13.90 -5.64 3.16
C LEU A 105 -14.72 -5.11 4.35
N PRO A 106 -14.12 -4.89 5.52
CA PRO A 106 -14.88 -4.38 6.67
C PRO A 106 -15.37 -2.94 6.48
N ARG A 107 -14.54 -2.08 5.86
CA ARG A 107 -14.80 -0.65 5.70
C ARG A 107 -14.27 -0.07 4.39
N TYR A 108 -15.05 0.85 3.83
CA TYR A 108 -14.79 1.58 2.59
C TYR A 108 -14.84 3.08 2.83
N LEU A 109 -14.01 3.83 2.13
CA LEU A 109 -14.10 5.27 2.01
C LEU A 109 -14.65 5.62 0.64
N VAL A 110 -15.74 6.39 0.62
CA VAL A 110 -16.32 6.92 -0.62
C VAL A 110 -15.80 8.34 -0.81
N TRP A 111 -15.23 8.57 -1.98
CA TRP A 111 -14.63 9.83 -2.37
C TRP A 111 -15.54 10.54 -3.37
N ARG A 112 -15.73 11.85 -3.19
CA ARG A 112 -16.42 12.75 -4.13
C ARG A 112 -15.60 14.01 -4.29
N ASP A 113 -15.35 14.38 -5.54
CA ASP A 113 -14.60 15.59 -5.91
C ASP A 113 -13.23 15.70 -5.22
N GLY A 114 -12.58 14.56 -5.02
CA GLY A 114 -11.24 14.47 -4.41
C GLY A 114 -11.20 14.49 -2.87
N ALA A 115 -12.35 14.46 -2.20
CA ALA A 115 -12.43 14.38 -0.75
C ALA A 115 -13.23 13.15 -0.29
N VAL A 116 -12.89 12.61 0.88
CA VAL A 116 -13.70 11.57 1.54
C VAL A 116 -15.02 12.19 1.96
N ALA A 117 -16.13 11.66 1.44
CA ALA A 117 -17.47 12.14 1.70
C ALA A 117 -18.17 11.31 2.79
N GLU A 118 -17.91 9.99 2.82
CA GLU A 118 -18.57 9.05 3.73
C GLU A 118 -17.73 7.77 3.89
N GLU A 119 -17.97 7.07 4.99
CA GLU A 119 -17.43 5.74 5.27
C GLU A 119 -18.59 4.73 5.27
N ARG A 120 -18.40 3.56 4.65
CA ARG A 120 -19.43 2.52 4.50
C ARG A 120 -18.89 1.14 4.86
N SER A 121 -19.79 0.21 5.19
CA SER A 121 -19.50 -1.22 5.37
C SER A 121 -19.64 -2.04 4.10
N ASP A 122 -20.32 -1.50 3.08
CA ASP A 122 -20.42 -2.06 1.74
C ASP A 122 -20.61 -0.93 0.71
N VAL A 123 -20.35 -1.26 -0.57
CA VAL A 123 -20.46 -0.30 -1.68
C VAL A 123 -21.15 -0.91 -2.89
N ALA A 124 -21.99 -1.92 -2.68
CA ALA A 124 -22.65 -2.65 -3.77
C ALA A 124 -23.57 -1.75 -4.59
N ASP A 125 -24.23 -0.79 -3.95
CA ASP A 125 -25.09 0.21 -4.59
C ASP A 125 -24.32 1.24 -5.44
N LEU A 126 -23.05 1.48 -5.10
CA LEU A 126 -22.16 2.41 -5.83
C LEU A 126 -21.45 1.74 -7.01
N TRP A 127 -21.42 0.40 -7.04
CA TRP A 127 -20.73 -0.37 -8.08
C TRP A 127 -21.63 -0.58 -9.30
N THR A 128 -21.58 0.38 -10.22
CA THR A 128 -22.25 0.28 -11.53
C THR A 128 -21.40 -0.48 -12.55
N ASP A 129 -21.96 -0.80 -13.71
CA ASP A 129 -21.23 -1.43 -14.85
C ASP A 129 -20.08 -0.54 -15.39
N ASP A 130 -20.07 0.73 -14.99
CA ASP A 130 -19.05 1.72 -15.32
C ASP A 130 -17.97 1.87 -14.23
N MET A 131 -17.86 0.95 -13.27
CA MET A 131 -16.82 0.97 -12.23
C MET A 131 -15.75 -0.09 -12.48
N VAL A 132 -14.50 0.26 -12.19
CA VAL A 132 -13.35 -0.64 -12.28
C VAL A 132 -12.58 -0.62 -10.97
N GLY A 133 -12.44 -1.79 -10.36
CA GLY A 133 -11.68 -2.05 -9.15
C GLY A 133 -10.24 -2.43 -9.44
N PHE A 134 -9.33 -1.95 -8.59
CA PHE A 134 -7.90 -2.19 -8.61
C PHE A 134 -7.49 -2.68 -7.24
N LEU A 135 -6.89 -3.86 -7.18
CA LEU A 135 -6.23 -4.38 -5.99
C LEU A 135 -4.75 -4.09 -6.08
N LEU A 136 -4.22 -3.41 -5.06
CA LEU A 136 -2.81 -3.05 -4.96
C LEU A 136 -2.21 -3.76 -3.75
N GLY A 137 -1.01 -4.30 -3.88
CA GLY A 137 -0.34 -4.99 -2.78
C GLY A 137 0.04 -4.05 -1.64
N CYS A 138 0.32 -4.65 -0.48
CA CYS A 138 0.53 -3.95 0.78
C CYS A 138 1.78 -4.49 1.51
N SER A 139 2.42 -3.65 2.33
CA SER A 139 3.64 -4.01 3.08
C SER A 139 3.45 -5.04 4.19
N PHE A 140 2.22 -5.35 4.60
CA PHE A 140 1.97 -6.30 5.70
C PHE A 140 2.63 -7.68 5.46
N SER A 141 2.84 -8.05 4.20
CA SER A 141 3.44 -9.31 3.76
C SER A 141 4.88 -9.58 4.24
N TRP A 142 5.65 -8.56 4.68
CA TRP A 142 7.02 -8.77 5.17
C TRP A 142 7.27 -8.41 6.63
N GLU A 143 6.29 -7.85 7.35
CA GLU A 143 6.51 -7.44 8.75
C GLU A 143 6.75 -8.64 9.67
N GLY A 144 5.98 -9.72 9.50
CA GLY A 144 6.22 -10.97 10.23
C GLY A 144 7.58 -11.61 9.92
N ARG A 145 8.14 -11.37 8.73
CA ARG A 145 9.49 -11.82 8.37
C ARG A 145 10.57 -11.01 9.04
N LEU A 146 10.37 -9.69 9.15
CA LEU A 146 11.29 -8.84 9.91
C LEU A 146 11.24 -9.20 11.40
N GLU A 147 10.06 -9.43 11.97
CA GLU A 147 9.91 -9.90 13.34
C GLU A 147 10.64 -11.23 13.58
N ALA A 148 10.45 -12.23 12.70
CA ALA A 148 11.15 -13.51 12.79
C ALA A 148 12.68 -13.39 12.67
N ALA A 149 13.18 -12.33 12.05
CA ALA A 149 14.61 -12.02 11.94
C ALA A 149 15.16 -11.18 13.11
N GLY A 150 14.33 -10.87 14.12
CA GLY A 150 14.72 -9.98 15.23
C GLY A 150 14.76 -8.49 14.84
N LEU A 151 14.11 -8.13 13.74
CA LEU A 151 14.03 -6.78 13.16
C LEU A 151 12.61 -6.21 13.28
N THR A 152 11.93 -6.49 14.39
CA THR A 152 10.54 -6.10 14.63
C THR A 152 10.37 -4.59 14.44
N PRO A 153 9.42 -4.15 13.59
CA PRO A 153 9.14 -2.72 13.43
C PRO A 153 8.66 -2.08 14.75
N ARG A 154 9.13 -0.86 15.05
CA ARG A 154 8.78 -0.14 16.28
C ARG A 154 7.27 0.01 16.51
N HIS A 155 6.48 0.25 15.46
CA HIS A 155 5.03 0.41 15.60
C HIS A 155 4.36 -0.90 16.07
N VAL A 156 4.89 -2.07 15.67
CA VAL A 156 4.42 -3.37 16.15
C VAL A 156 4.75 -3.53 17.63
N GLU A 157 5.99 -3.23 18.05
CA GLU A 157 6.37 -3.25 19.47
C GLU A 157 5.49 -2.33 20.33
N GLN A 158 5.09 -1.18 19.78
CA GLN A 158 4.29 -0.15 20.47
C GLN A 158 2.77 -0.32 20.26
N GLN A 159 2.33 -1.32 19.51
CA GLN A 159 0.91 -1.57 19.18
C GLN A 159 0.24 -0.31 18.59
N ARG A 160 0.90 0.31 17.62
CA ARG A 160 0.50 1.55 16.94
C ARG A 160 0.34 1.33 15.45
N ASN A 161 -0.48 2.17 14.80
CA ASN A 161 -0.51 2.20 13.34
C ASN A 161 0.79 2.79 12.82
N VAL A 162 1.35 2.20 11.76
CA VAL A 162 2.60 2.67 11.17
C VAL A 162 2.49 4.15 10.77
N PRO A 163 3.46 5.01 11.14
CA PRO A 163 3.44 6.41 10.74
C PRO A 163 3.70 6.53 9.25
N MET A 164 2.89 7.33 8.59
CA MET A 164 2.97 7.60 7.16
C MET A 164 3.01 9.10 6.90
N TYR A 165 3.82 9.51 5.93
CA TYR A 165 4.10 10.91 5.64
C TYR A 165 3.95 11.18 4.15
N ARG A 166 3.31 12.30 3.83
CA ARG A 166 3.29 12.88 2.50
C ARG A 166 4.62 13.57 2.25
N THR A 167 5.30 13.14 1.20
CA THR A 167 6.61 13.70 0.85
C THR A 167 6.46 14.92 -0.08
N ALA A 168 7.54 15.67 -0.25
CA ALA A 168 7.67 16.66 -1.32
C ALA A 168 8.00 16.03 -2.69
N VAL A 169 8.08 14.70 -2.78
CA VAL A 169 8.41 13.99 -4.02
C VAL A 169 7.13 13.75 -4.82
N PRO A 170 7.00 14.32 -6.04
CA PRO A 170 5.81 14.12 -6.85
C PRO A 170 5.78 12.70 -7.44
N ASN A 171 4.58 12.13 -7.57
CA ASN A 171 4.36 10.94 -8.36
C ASN A 171 4.47 11.26 -9.86
N ALA A 172 4.84 10.28 -10.68
CA ALA A 172 4.66 10.40 -12.12
C ALA A 172 3.16 10.52 -12.44
N ARG A 173 2.79 11.51 -13.24
CA ARG A 173 1.38 11.78 -13.58
C ARG A 173 0.91 10.87 -14.71
N ALA A 174 -0.35 10.46 -14.66
CA ALA A 174 -1.07 9.87 -15.78
C ALA A 174 -2.51 10.38 -15.77
N GLY A 175 -2.91 11.06 -16.85
CA GLY A 175 -4.21 11.73 -16.91
C GLY A 175 -4.43 12.67 -15.72
N PRO A 176 -5.56 12.56 -15.00
CA PRO A 176 -5.84 13.38 -13.82
C PRO A 176 -5.05 12.94 -12.57
N PHE A 177 -4.49 11.73 -12.56
CA PHE A 177 -3.82 11.18 -11.38
C PHE A 177 -2.40 11.71 -11.23
N GLY A 178 -2.04 12.05 -9.99
CA GLY A 178 -0.74 12.60 -9.63
C GLY A 178 -0.53 12.57 -8.12
N GLY A 179 -0.44 13.75 -7.52
CA GLY A 179 -0.19 13.91 -6.08
C GLY A 179 1.26 13.64 -5.69
N SER A 180 1.48 13.58 -4.38
CA SER A 180 2.79 13.28 -3.80
C SER A 180 2.90 11.82 -3.41
N LEU A 181 4.12 11.28 -3.47
CA LEU A 181 4.44 10.00 -2.86
C LEU A 181 4.15 10.05 -1.36
N VAL A 182 3.46 9.02 -0.86
CA VAL A 182 3.33 8.77 0.58
C VAL A 182 4.28 7.64 0.95
N VAL A 183 4.99 7.83 2.07
CA VAL A 183 5.91 6.83 2.61
C VAL A 183 5.46 6.39 4.00
N SER A 184 5.66 5.12 4.33
CA SER A 184 5.60 4.62 5.71
C SER A 184 7.01 4.63 6.30
N MET A 185 7.15 4.97 7.58
CA MET A 185 8.44 5.06 8.25
C MET A 185 8.55 4.03 9.37
N ARG A 186 9.71 3.35 9.45
CA ARG A 186 10.07 2.47 10.56
C ARG A 186 11.50 2.82 10.99
N PRO A 187 11.74 3.16 12.28
CA PRO A 187 13.09 3.41 12.75
C PRO A 187 13.82 2.09 13.00
N TYR A 188 15.09 2.04 12.60
CA TYR A 188 15.98 0.89 12.80
C TYR A 188 17.37 1.34 13.22
N ALA A 189 18.06 0.58 14.07
CA ALA A 189 19.45 0.86 14.37
C ALA A 189 20.27 0.89 13.07
N GLU A 190 21.23 1.82 12.96
CA GLU A 190 22.00 2.04 11.73
C GLU A 190 22.58 0.73 11.15
N ARG A 191 23.10 -0.14 12.02
CA ARG A 191 23.67 -1.44 11.64
C ARG A 191 22.69 -2.41 10.98
N ASP A 192 21.39 -2.27 11.23
CA ASP A 192 20.34 -3.20 10.82
C ASP A 192 19.66 -2.79 9.50
N VAL A 193 19.80 -1.52 9.08
CA VAL A 193 19.13 -0.98 7.89
C VAL A 193 19.45 -1.79 6.61
N ALA A 194 20.70 -2.25 6.45
CA ALA A 194 21.09 -3.07 5.31
C ALA A 194 20.39 -4.44 5.31
N ALA A 195 20.25 -5.07 6.47
CA ALA A 195 19.55 -6.34 6.61
C ALA A 195 18.05 -6.18 6.36
N VAL A 196 17.46 -5.12 6.89
CA VAL A 196 16.06 -4.75 6.66
C VAL A 196 15.77 -4.50 5.16
N ALA A 197 16.65 -3.78 4.48
CA ALA A 197 16.53 -3.56 3.03
C ALA A 197 16.62 -4.87 2.24
N ALA A 198 17.56 -5.75 2.58
CA ALA A 198 17.72 -7.05 1.92
C ALA A 198 16.52 -7.99 2.18
N ALA A 199 15.94 -7.93 3.37
CA ALA A 199 14.77 -8.75 3.72
C ALA A 199 13.49 -8.32 2.99
N THR A 200 13.34 -7.02 2.70
CA THR A 200 12.13 -6.45 2.06
C THR A 200 12.24 -6.35 0.54
N ALA A 201 13.45 -6.29 -0.02
CA ALA A 201 13.69 -6.16 -1.46
C ALA A 201 13.02 -7.24 -2.36
N PRO A 202 12.96 -8.53 -1.96
CA PRO A 202 12.36 -9.60 -2.77
C PRO A 202 10.84 -9.50 -2.97
N PHE A 203 10.16 -8.50 -2.38
CA PHE A 203 8.70 -8.36 -2.43
C PHE A 203 8.27 -7.09 -3.18
N PRO A 204 8.56 -6.95 -4.48
CA PRO A 204 8.24 -5.74 -5.25
C PRO A 204 6.74 -5.44 -5.30
N ALA A 205 5.88 -6.46 -5.17
CA ALA A 205 4.43 -6.29 -5.08
C ALA A 205 3.93 -5.92 -3.68
N ALA A 206 4.80 -5.89 -2.67
CA ALA A 206 4.53 -5.39 -1.31
C ALA A 206 5.43 -4.18 -0.99
N HIS A 207 5.57 -3.26 -1.97
CA HIS A 207 6.41 -2.06 -1.97
C HIS A 207 7.93 -2.28 -2.09
N GLY A 208 8.42 -3.49 -1.78
CA GLY A 208 9.81 -3.90 -1.96
C GLY A 208 10.79 -3.19 -1.01
N ALA A 209 11.99 -2.91 -1.51
CA ALA A 209 13.05 -2.27 -0.74
C ALA A 209 12.70 -0.82 -0.33
N PRO A 210 13.30 -0.27 0.74
CA PRO A 210 13.14 1.12 1.12
C PRO A 210 13.37 2.10 -0.04
N VAL A 211 12.62 3.19 -0.04
CA VAL A 211 12.79 4.31 -1.00
C VAL A 211 13.68 5.42 -0.46
N HIS A 212 13.84 5.51 0.87
CA HIS A 212 14.71 6.47 1.54
C HIS A 212 15.14 5.95 2.91
N TRP A 213 16.28 6.42 3.41
CA TRP A 213 16.68 6.32 4.82
C TRP A 213 17.57 7.52 5.18
N GLY A 214 17.59 7.87 6.46
CA GLY A 214 18.37 9.00 6.95
C GLY A 214 17.51 10.25 7.18
N ASP A 215 17.98 11.40 6.73
CA ASP A 215 17.36 12.70 7.03
C ASP A 215 15.96 12.81 6.38
N PRO A 216 14.87 12.93 7.17
CA PRO A 216 13.52 13.09 6.64
C PRO A 216 13.33 14.37 5.82
N ALA A 217 14.14 15.42 6.03
CA ALA A 217 14.04 16.67 5.30
C ALA A 217 14.36 16.50 3.79
N ASP A 218 15.19 15.51 3.42
CA ASP A 218 15.53 15.22 2.02
C ASP A 218 14.30 14.79 1.16
N ILE A 219 13.27 14.26 1.83
CA ILE A 219 11.99 13.91 1.24
C ILE A 219 10.88 14.90 1.61
N GLY A 220 11.22 16.02 2.24
CA GLY A 220 10.28 17.06 2.65
C GLY A 220 9.41 16.69 3.86
N VAL A 221 9.84 15.71 4.66
CA VAL A 221 9.18 15.36 5.93
C VAL A 221 9.84 16.18 7.04
N GLY A 222 9.11 17.13 7.62
CA GLY A 222 9.66 18.08 8.59
C GLY A 222 9.69 17.57 10.03
N ASP A 223 8.63 16.90 10.48
CA ASP A 223 8.50 16.41 11.84
C ASP A 223 8.01 14.96 11.86
N LEU A 224 8.82 14.04 12.39
CA LEU A 224 8.43 12.65 12.56
C LEU A 224 7.40 12.44 13.68
N GLY A 225 7.26 13.38 14.60
CA GLY A 225 6.25 13.36 15.66
C GLY A 225 4.83 13.67 15.19
N ALA A 226 4.67 14.17 13.95
CA ALA A 226 3.39 14.57 13.37
C ALA A 226 3.15 13.87 12.01
N PRO A 227 2.87 12.56 12.00
CA PRO A 227 2.57 11.85 10.75
C PRO A 227 1.27 12.35 10.13
N ASP A 228 1.21 12.36 8.79
CA ASP A 228 -0.02 12.68 8.05
C ASP A 228 -1.09 11.59 8.22
N PHE A 229 -0.65 10.34 8.44
CA PHE A 229 -1.53 9.20 8.70
C PHE A 229 -0.87 8.23 9.70
N GLY A 230 -1.68 7.55 10.51
CA GLY A 230 -1.20 6.61 11.54
C GLY A 230 -0.69 7.33 12.78
N ASP A 231 0.12 6.63 13.58
CA ASP A 231 0.57 7.12 14.89
C ASP A 231 2.09 7.33 14.90
N ALA A 232 2.55 8.40 15.54
CA ALA A 232 3.98 8.63 15.72
C ALA A 232 4.60 7.49 16.55
N VAL A 233 5.88 7.17 16.30
CA VAL A 233 6.62 6.13 17.03
C VAL A 233 7.91 6.66 17.61
N GLU A 234 8.43 5.96 18.62
CA GLU A 234 9.72 6.31 19.23
C GLU A 234 10.88 6.04 18.25
N VAL A 235 11.67 7.08 17.95
CA VAL A 235 12.96 6.97 17.30
C VAL A 235 14.04 7.05 18.38
N ARG A 236 14.71 5.94 18.68
CA ARG A 236 15.69 5.86 19.78
C ARG A 236 17.04 6.47 19.36
N PRO A 237 17.89 6.88 20.32
CA PRO A 237 19.26 7.27 20.00
C PRO A 237 19.99 6.16 19.21
N GLY A 238 20.49 6.50 18.02
CA GLY A 238 21.15 5.56 17.10
C GLY A 238 20.21 4.86 16.11
N ASP A 239 18.90 5.08 16.21
CA ASP A 239 17.96 4.68 15.16
C ASP A 239 18.05 5.65 13.96
N VAL A 240 17.93 5.08 12.77
CA VAL A 240 17.81 5.77 11.49
C VAL A 240 16.37 5.59 11.01
N PRO A 241 15.66 6.67 10.64
CA PRO A 241 14.37 6.57 9.97
C PRO A 241 14.54 5.91 8.59
N VAL A 242 13.82 4.82 8.35
CA VAL A 242 13.80 4.11 7.06
C VAL A 242 12.39 4.20 6.48
N PHE A 243 12.29 4.52 5.20
CA PHE A 243 11.03 4.86 4.53
C PHE A 243 10.75 3.91 3.36
N TRP A 244 9.52 3.41 3.29
CA TRP A 244 9.00 2.59 2.20
C TRP A 244 7.88 3.33 1.49
N ALA A 245 7.75 3.13 0.18
CA ALA A 245 6.54 3.56 -0.52
C ALA A 245 5.32 2.92 0.14
N CYS A 246 4.20 3.64 0.19
CA CYS A 246 3.01 3.21 0.92
C CYS A 246 1.78 3.16 0.00
N GLY A 247 0.94 2.14 0.20
CA GLY A 247 -0.36 1.95 -0.45
C GLY A 247 -1.42 3.02 -0.13
N VAL A 248 -1.08 4.05 0.65
CA VAL A 248 -1.87 5.28 0.83
C VAL A 248 -1.59 6.32 -0.28
N THR A 249 -0.51 6.16 -1.06
CA THR A 249 -0.21 7.02 -2.23
C THR A 249 -1.36 7.16 -3.23
N PRO A 250 -2.14 6.10 -3.56
CA PRO A 250 -3.34 6.25 -4.38
C PRO A 250 -4.36 7.27 -3.83
N GLN A 251 -4.44 7.48 -2.51
CA GLN A 251 -5.34 8.48 -1.94
C GLN A 251 -4.92 9.91 -2.32
N THR A 252 -3.62 10.20 -2.37
CA THR A 252 -3.15 11.52 -2.85
C THR A 252 -3.39 11.68 -4.35
N ALA A 253 -3.33 10.59 -5.11
CA ALA A 253 -3.66 10.58 -6.53
C ALA A 253 -5.16 10.80 -6.79
N LEU A 254 -6.04 10.21 -5.97
CA LEU A 254 -7.50 10.42 -6.02
C LEU A 254 -7.88 11.85 -5.65
N ALA A 255 -7.27 12.39 -4.59
CA ALA A 255 -7.48 13.78 -4.19
C ALA A 255 -7.06 14.75 -5.31
N ALA A 256 -5.92 14.48 -5.97
CA ALA A 256 -5.46 15.28 -7.10
C ALA A 256 -6.35 15.12 -8.36
N ALA A 257 -6.94 13.95 -8.57
CA ALA A 257 -7.78 13.67 -9.73
C ALA A 257 -9.17 14.29 -9.64
N GLY A 258 -9.70 14.50 -8.42
CA GLY A 258 -10.98 15.18 -8.22
C GLY A 258 -12.15 14.48 -8.89
N LEU A 259 -12.15 13.15 -8.91
CA LEU A 259 -13.19 12.37 -9.61
C LEU A 259 -14.56 12.55 -8.93
N PRO A 260 -15.67 12.52 -9.69
CA PRO A 260 -17.02 12.69 -9.13
C PRO A 260 -17.39 11.55 -8.16
N LEU A 261 -16.81 10.37 -8.36
CA LEU A 261 -16.91 9.23 -7.47
C LEU A 261 -15.63 8.40 -7.56
N ALA A 262 -15.12 7.98 -6.41
CA ALA A 262 -14.18 6.88 -6.29
C ALA A 262 -14.42 6.15 -4.95
N VAL A 263 -13.95 4.92 -4.84
CA VAL A 263 -14.02 4.15 -3.59
C VAL A 263 -12.64 3.62 -3.25
N THR A 264 -12.28 3.63 -1.97
CA THR A 264 -11.13 2.89 -1.47
C THR A 264 -11.54 2.04 -0.28
N HIS A 265 -10.67 1.11 0.12
CA HIS A 265 -10.74 0.59 1.50
C HIS A 265 -10.45 1.71 2.52
N ALA A 266 -10.92 1.55 3.75
CA ALA A 266 -10.48 2.37 4.88
C ALA A 266 -9.14 1.86 5.43
N PRO A 267 -8.25 2.72 5.95
CA PRO A 267 -6.98 2.30 6.52
C PRO A 267 -7.14 1.20 7.58
N GLY A 268 -6.39 0.11 7.45
CA GLY A 268 -6.48 -1.04 8.36
C GLY A 268 -7.59 -2.06 8.01
N HIS A 269 -8.47 -1.76 7.06
CA HIS A 269 -9.59 -2.62 6.63
C HIS A 269 -9.39 -3.11 5.20
N MET A 270 -8.30 -3.85 4.96
CA MET A 270 -7.89 -4.29 3.62
C MET A 270 -8.70 -5.49 3.11
N PHE A 271 -8.61 -5.76 1.81
CA PHE A 271 -9.18 -6.97 1.21
C PHE A 271 -8.23 -8.17 1.43
N VAL A 272 -8.70 -9.21 2.11
CA VAL A 272 -7.93 -10.44 2.35
C VAL A 272 -8.13 -11.39 1.17
N CYS A 273 -7.11 -11.53 0.33
CA CYS A 273 -7.23 -12.24 -0.95
C CYS A 273 -6.70 -13.69 -0.88
N ASP A 274 -6.90 -14.42 -1.96
CA ASP A 274 -6.51 -15.83 -2.10
C ASP A 274 -5.02 -16.04 -2.44
N LEU A 275 -4.26 -14.96 -2.62
CA LEU A 275 -2.81 -15.02 -2.78
C LEU A 275 -2.11 -15.20 -1.44
N ARG A 276 -0.97 -15.88 -1.44
CA ARG A 276 -0.07 -15.98 -0.29
C ARG A 276 1.03 -14.93 -0.35
N ASP A 277 1.53 -14.52 0.81
CA ASP A 277 2.65 -13.57 0.88
C ASP A 277 3.88 -14.08 0.12
N ASP A 278 4.09 -15.41 0.15
CA ASP A 278 5.17 -16.08 -0.59
C ASP A 278 4.97 -16.06 -2.10
N ASP A 279 3.72 -16.00 -2.57
CA ASP A 279 3.44 -15.88 -4.00
C ASP A 279 3.98 -14.53 -4.52
N LEU A 280 4.05 -13.48 -3.68
CA LEU A 280 4.54 -12.14 -4.09
C LEU A 280 6.07 -12.01 -4.15
N ARG A 281 6.79 -13.07 -3.80
CA ARG A 281 8.26 -13.08 -3.74
C ARG A 281 8.86 -13.32 -5.12
N VAL A 282 9.92 -12.59 -5.46
CA VAL A 282 10.74 -12.75 -6.68
C VAL A 282 12.17 -13.12 -6.32
#